data_AF-A0A316FMW6-F1
#
_entry.id   AF-A0A316FMW6-F1
#
_cell.length_a   1.000
_cell.length_b   1.000
_cell.length_c   1.000
_cell.angle_alpha   90.00
_cell.angle_beta   90.00
_cell.angle_gamma   90.00
#
_symmetry.space_group_name_H-M   'P 1'
#
loop_
_entity.id
_entity.type
_entity.pdbx_description
1 polymer ?
#
loop_
_entity_poly.entity_id
_entity_poly.type
_entity_poly.pdbx_seq_one_letter_code
_entity_poly.pdbx_strand_id
1 'polypeptide(L)'
;MHRGEGMTYRAAPPPPVPVRAVPRRGYLGSLSLAQILVAEGVLLALAASLAAGPAVLLPAGAASAALLFAFFSRRQHRWWLEHRQVARDHRRRRAARIDARPGPVLAALRTVAPGLTVQDVTASDGTVGVARDEAGWFSVVMLDPAAAPLPLDALLGILAGTGQPGLVLELVTHTVPAPSPDVPAASPSGASYRQLTEATGAGPVPSYRESSVSIRVDAQALAEALLDHTADPEAAATLVAGLARKMVTSLRRLGVTGRALDTERLLALLARSCDVEPWALADGPGVDEAWTHWRSARLVHRTYWLHTWPASATEIGSLFAWASTAPAAQTSVALVLGASAPHTGADDVPVRAFIRLATRPDADLRALDRVLVEGVRRAGGELQPLDGEQGPAAYATAPTGGGAG
;
A
#
# COMPACT_ATOMS: atom_id res chain seq x y z
N MET A 1 -5.85 -27.11 -58.33
CA MET A 1 -5.07 -25.93 -57.92
C MET A 1 -6.01 -24.91 -57.30
N HIS A 2 -6.28 -25.01 -55.99
CA HIS A 2 -6.95 -23.93 -55.24
C HIS A 2 -6.34 -23.88 -53.84
N ARG A 3 -5.56 -22.82 -53.62
CA ARG A 3 -4.80 -22.50 -52.43
C ARG A 3 -5.75 -21.71 -51.53
N GLY A 4 -6.25 -22.31 -50.46
CA GLY A 4 -7.03 -21.60 -49.44
C GLY A 4 -6.07 -20.80 -48.57
N GLU A 5 -6.13 -19.48 -48.68
CA GLU A 5 -5.40 -18.55 -47.81
C GLU A 5 -5.97 -18.64 -46.39
N GLY A 6 -5.12 -19.03 -45.44
CA GLY A 6 -5.43 -19.02 -44.02
C GLY A 6 -5.50 -17.58 -43.52
N MET A 7 -6.72 -17.08 -43.36
CA MET A 7 -6.99 -15.79 -42.76
C MET A 7 -6.72 -15.90 -41.26
N THR A 8 -5.54 -15.49 -40.82
CA THR A 8 -5.19 -15.36 -39.40
C THR A 8 -6.04 -14.25 -38.79
N TYR A 9 -7.10 -14.64 -38.08
CA TYR A 9 -7.89 -13.74 -37.26
C TYR A 9 -7.00 -13.22 -36.12
N ARG A 10 -6.35 -12.07 -36.34
CA ARG A 10 -5.67 -11.32 -35.29
C ARG A 10 -6.76 -10.73 -34.41
N ALA A 11 -7.06 -11.40 -33.30
CA ALA A 11 -8.01 -10.91 -32.31
C ALA A 11 -7.66 -9.46 -31.96
N ALA A 12 -8.64 -8.57 -32.12
CA ALA A 12 -8.48 -7.17 -31.71
C ALA A 12 -8.10 -7.13 -30.22
N PRO A 13 -7.16 -6.26 -29.81
CA PRO A 13 -6.84 -6.12 -28.40
C PRO A 13 -8.12 -5.80 -27.63
N PRO A 14 -8.32 -6.40 -26.44
CA PRO A 14 -9.51 -6.12 -25.64
C PRO A 14 -9.62 -4.61 -25.38
N PRO A 15 -10.85 -4.06 -25.33
CA PRO A 15 -11.04 -2.64 -25.05
C PRO A 15 -10.42 -2.28 -23.70
N PRO A 16 -9.84 -1.07 -23.57
CA PRO A 16 -9.21 -0.65 -22.33
C PRO A 16 -10.22 -0.62 -21.18
N VAL A 17 -9.87 -1.24 -20.06
CA VAL A 17 -10.68 -1.22 -18.83
C VAL A 17 -10.65 0.20 -18.25
N PRO A 18 -11.80 0.90 -18.16
CA PRO A 18 -11.84 2.27 -17.68
C PRO A 18 -11.58 2.32 -16.16
N VAL A 19 -10.77 3.28 -15.73
CA VAL A 19 -10.52 3.55 -14.31
C VAL A 19 -11.40 4.71 -13.86
N ARG A 20 -12.14 4.53 -12.75
CA ARG A 20 -12.93 5.60 -12.14
C ARG A 20 -12.58 5.77 -10.67
N ALA A 21 -12.64 7.01 -10.19
CA ALA A 21 -12.49 7.31 -8.78
C ALA A 21 -13.70 6.74 -8.01
N VAL A 22 -13.43 5.89 -7.02
CA VAL A 22 -14.47 5.39 -6.11
C VAL A 22 -14.73 6.44 -5.04
N PRO A 23 -16.00 6.85 -4.81
CA PRO A 23 -16.34 7.79 -3.75
C PRO A 23 -15.97 7.21 -2.38
N ARG A 24 -15.37 8.03 -1.53
CA ARG A 24 -15.01 7.64 -0.15
C ARG A 24 -16.28 7.58 0.71
N ARG A 25 -16.47 6.48 1.46
CA ARG A 25 -17.55 6.37 2.46
C ARG A 25 -17.48 7.56 3.44
N GLY A 26 -18.63 8.18 3.72
CA GLY A 26 -18.74 9.34 4.62
C GLY A 26 -18.46 10.71 3.98
N TYR A 27 -18.19 10.74 2.68
CA TYR A 27 -18.03 11.97 1.90
C TYR A 27 -19.11 12.09 0.81
N LEU A 28 -19.67 13.29 0.66
CA LEU A 28 -20.51 13.69 -0.46
C LEU A 28 -19.68 14.63 -1.35
N GLY A 29 -19.13 14.07 -2.44
CA GLY A 29 -18.15 14.77 -3.26
C GLY A 29 -16.86 15.01 -2.47
N SER A 30 -16.45 16.27 -2.34
CA SER A 30 -15.25 16.64 -1.58
C SER A 30 -15.50 16.88 -0.08
N LEU A 31 -16.76 16.97 0.35
CA LEU A 31 -17.13 17.36 1.72
C LEU A 31 -17.49 16.14 2.58
N SER A 32 -17.02 16.12 3.83
CA SER A 32 -17.43 15.08 4.79
C SER A 32 -18.84 15.36 5.33
N LEU A 33 -19.54 14.31 5.75
CA LEU A 33 -20.84 14.45 6.42
C LEU A 33 -20.76 15.40 7.63
N ALA A 34 -19.65 15.34 8.37
CA ALA A 34 -19.40 16.24 9.50
C ALA A 34 -19.31 17.72 9.10
N GLN A 35 -18.71 18.04 7.94
CA GLN A 35 -18.66 19.42 7.44
C GLN A 35 -20.04 19.93 7.05
N ILE A 36 -20.87 19.08 6.46
CA ILE A 36 -22.26 19.41 6.11
C ILE A 36 -23.06 19.71 7.38
N LEU A 37 -22.98 18.82 8.38
CA LEU A 37 -23.68 19.00 9.66
C LEU A 37 -23.21 20.25 10.42
N VAL A 38 -21.91 20.57 10.37
CA VAL A 38 -21.38 21.80 10.98
C VAL A 38 -21.88 23.04 10.23
N ALA A 39 -21.91 23.01 8.90
CA ALA A 39 -22.46 24.12 8.12
C ALA A 39 -23.96 24.34 8.42
N GLU A 40 -24.73 23.26 8.50
CA GLU A 40 -26.15 23.30 8.88
C GLU A 40 -26.35 23.84 10.31
N GLY A 41 -25.56 23.35 11.27
CA GLY A 41 -25.58 23.84 12.64
C GLY A 41 -25.21 25.32 12.77
N VAL A 42 -24.23 25.79 12.00
CA VAL A 42 -23.87 27.22 11.93
C VAL A 42 -25.02 28.06 11.39
N LEU A 43 -25.70 27.60 10.32
CA LEU A 43 -26.85 28.31 9.76
C LEU A 43 -28.00 28.42 10.78
N LEU A 44 -28.32 27.32 11.48
CA LEU A 44 -29.34 27.29 12.52
C LEU A 44 -28.98 28.21 13.70
N ALA A 45 -27.72 28.19 14.15
CA ALA A 45 -27.25 29.04 15.25
C ALA A 45 -27.32 30.53 14.89
N LEU A 46 -26.92 30.89 13.66
CA LEU A 46 -27.01 32.27 13.16
C LEU A 46 -28.48 32.71 13.04
N ALA A 47 -29.36 31.86 12.49
CA ALA A 47 -30.79 32.14 12.40
C ALA A 47 -31.44 32.37 13.76
N ALA A 48 -31.11 31.54 14.76
CA ALA A 48 -31.60 31.70 16.13
C ALA A 48 -31.07 33.00 16.78
N SER A 49 -29.82 33.37 16.50
CA SER A 49 -29.20 34.57 17.08
C SER A 49 -29.78 35.88 16.55
N LEU A 50 -30.33 35.90 15.33
CA LEU A 50 -31.02 37.07 14.77
C LEU A 50 -32.23 37.50 15.61
N ALA A 51 -32.93 36.54 16.23
CA ALA A 51 -34.08 36.82 17.10
C ALA A 51 -33.66 37.36 18.49
N ALA A 52 -32.40 37.17 18.90
CA ALA A 52 -31.89 37.53 20.22
C ALA A 52 -31.20 38.92 20.29
N GLY A 53 -31.05 39.60 19.14
CA GLY A 53 -30.50 40.95 19.04
C GLY A 53 -28.98 41.04 18.81
N PRO A 54 -28.46 42.25 18.54
CA PRO A 54 -27.10 42.46 18.00
C PRO A 54 -25.97 42.06 18.96
N ALA A 55 -26.20 42.10 20.27
CA ALA A 55 -25.22 41.72 21.29
C ALA A 55 -24.90 40.21 21.28
N VAL A 56 -25.84 39.36 20.85
CA VAL A 56 -25.66 37.90 20.73
C VAL A 56 -25.17 37.52 19.34
N LEU A 57 -25.56 38.29 18.32
CA LEU A 57 -25.18 38.06 16.92
C LEU A 57 -23.67 38.15 16.69
N LEU A 58 -22.99 39.12 17.31
CA LEU A 58 -21.53 39.29 17.17
C LEU A 58 -20.71 38.08 17.65
N PRO A 59 -20.86 37.59 18.90
CA PRO A 59 -20.13 36.41 19.36
C PRO A 59 -20.55 35.14 18.62
N ALA A 60 -21.83 34.99 18.27
CA ALA A 60 -22.32 33.85 17.48
C ALA A 60 -21.71 33.84 16.07
N GLY A 61 -21.60 35.01 15.43
CA GLY A 61 -20.94 35.21 14.15
C GLY A 61 -19.45 34.88 14.20
N ALA A 62 -18.74 35.37 15.23
CA ALA A 62 -17.32 35.08 15.42
C ALA A 62 -17.06 33.58 15.65
N ALA A 63 -17.86 32.93 16.50
CA ALA A 63 -17.75 31.49 16.75
C ALA A 63 -18.07 30.67 15.49
N SER A 64 -19.09 31.07 14.74
CA SER A 64 -19.46 30.46 13.45
C SER A 64 -18.35 30.59 12.42
N ALA A 65 -17.77 31.79 12.27
CA ALA A 65 -16.64 32.02 11.39
C ALA A 65 -15.42 31.18 11.79
N ALA A 66 -15.13 31.07 13.09
CA ALA A 66 -14.05 30.22 13.60
C ALA A 66 -14.30 28.73 13.32
N LEU A 67 -15.53 28.24 13.50
CA LEU A 67 -15.91 26.86 13.19
C LEU A 67 -15.80 26.56 11.70
N LEU A 68 -16.35 27.44 10.84
CA LEU A 68 -16.23 27.29 9.40
C LEU A 68 -14.76 27.33 8.98
N PHE A 69 -13.96 28.25 9.51
CA PHE A 69 -12.53 28.29 9.24
C PHE A 69 -11.82 27.01 9.68
N ALA A 70 -12.13 26.46 10.86
CA ALA A 70 -11.52 25.22 11.35
C ALA A 70 -11.91 23.98 10.51
N PHE A 71 -13.16 23.89 10.05
CA PHE A 71 -13.66 22.73 9.30
C PHE A 71 -13.39 22.82 7.79
N PHE A 72 -13.38 24.02 7.21
CA PHE A 72 -13.22 24.24 5.78
C PHE A 72 -11.83 24.76 5.38
N SER A 73 -10.92 25.02 6.32
CA SER A 73 -9.53 25.29 5.97
C SER A 73 -8.87 24.03 5.41
N ARG A 74 -8.32 24.19 4.20
CA ARG A 74 -7.61 23.14 3.46
C ARG A 74 -6.12 23.44 3.48
N ARG A 75 -5.30 22.45 3.86
CA ARG A 75 -3.84 22.57 3.82
C ARG A 75 -3.25 21.30 3.21
N GLN A 76 -2.56 21.45 2.08
CA GLN A 76 -1.89 20.36 1.35
C GLN A 76 -2.77 19.11 1.15
N HIS A 77 -3.86 19.28 0.39
CA HIS A 77 -4.81 18.22 0.01
C HIS A 77 -5.62 17.57 1.14
N ARG A 78 -5.31 17.85 2.41
CA ARG A 78 -6.06 17.35 3.58
C ARG A 78 -6.88 18.47 4.24
N TRP A 79 -8.00 18.10 4.83
CA TRP A 79 -8.76 18.98 5.72
C TRP A 79 -8.02 19.13 7.06
N TRP A 80 -8.13 20.28 7.72
CA TRP A 80 -7.40 20.53 8.97
C TRP A 80 -7.66 19.46 10.05
N LEU A 81 -8.88 18.92 10.13
CA LEU A 81 -9.23 17.86 11.07
C LEU A 81 -8.54 16.52 10.75
N GLU A 82 -8.47 16.14 9.47
CA GLU A 82 -7.71 14.96 9.03
C GLU A 82 -6.24 15.12 9.40
N HIS A 83 -5.65 16.29 9.11
CA HIS A 83 -4.26 16.57 9.46
C HIS A 83 -4.04 16.50 10.98
N ARG A 84 -5.00 16.96 11.80
CA ARG A 84 -4.90 16.84 13.25
C ARG A 84 -5.03 15.42 13.77
N GLN A 85 -5.87 14.59 13.16
CA GLN A 85 -5.97 13.17 13.50
C GLN A 85 -4.64 12.49 13.19
N VAL A 86 -4.13 12.64 11.98
CA VAL A 86 -2.81 12.14 11.56
C VAL A 86 -1.70 12.61 12.50
N ALA A 87 -1.68 13.89 12.87
CA ALA A 87 -0.69 14.44 13.80
C ALA A 87 -0.82 13.89 15.22
N ARG A 88 -2.04 13.58 15.69
CA ARG A 88 -2.25 12.92 16.99
C ARG A 88 -1.79 11.47 16.92
N ASP A 89 -2.12 10.75 15.87
CA ASP A 89 -1.78 9.33 15.73
C ASP A 89 -0.28 9.13 15.54
N HIS A 90 0.37 10.00 14.76
CA HIS A 90 1.82 10.05 14.67
C HIS A 90 2.48 10.29 16.03
N ARG A 91 1.99 11.27 16.81
CA ARG A 91 2.51 11.52 18.16
C ARG A 91 2.28 10.32 19.10
N ARG A 92 1.13 9.66 19.00
CA ARG A 92 0.82 8.45 19.77
C ARG A 92 1.76 7.31 19.42
N ARG A 93 2.00 7.06 18.13
CA ARG A 93 2.97 6.06 17.66
C ARG A 93 4.38 6.36 18.16
N ARG A 94 4.85 7.61 18.02
CA ARG A 94 6.17 8.01 18.52
C ARG A 94 6.33 7.92 20.04
N ALA A 95 5.22 8.03 20.78
CA ALA A 95 5.22 7.89 22.24
C ALA A 95 5.05 6.44 22.70
N ALA A 96 4.59 5.54 21.82
CA ALA A 96 4.46 4.13 22.13
C ALA A 96 5.85 3.53 22.36
N ARG A 97 6.02 2.88 23.51
CA ARG A 97 7.27 2.19 23.85
C ARG A 97 7.34 0.85 23.14
N ILE A 98 8.55 0.45 22.75
CA ILE A 98 8.83 -0.86 22.15
C ILE A 98 8.44 -1.95 23.16
N ASP A 99 7.64 -2.91 22.73
CA ASP A 99 7.29 -4.08 23.53
C ASP A 99 8.51 -5.02 23.62
N ALA A 100 8.97 -5.31 24.84
CA ALA A 100 10.18 -6.09 25.12
C ALA A 100 9.98 -7.62 25.05
N ARG A 101 8.90 -8.08 24.41
CA ARG A 101 8.52 -9.50 24.27
C ARG A 101 9.43 -10.28 23.30
N PRO A 102 9.37 -11.62 23.26
CA PRO A 102 10.39 -12.45 22.61
C PRO A 102 10.50 -12.24 21.09
N GLY A 103 11.74 -12.18 20.61
CA GLY A 103 12.10 -12.12 19.19
C GLY A 103 12.34 -10.68 18.69
N PRO A 104 13.60 -10.25 18.45
CA PRO A 104 13.90 -8.86 18.13
C PRO A 104 13.19 -8.39 16.85
N VAL A 105 13.10 -9.24 15.84
CA VAL A 105 12.46 -8.92 14.55
C VAL A 105 10.95 -8.70 14.69
N LEU A 106 10.23 -9.60 15.37
CA LEU A 106 8.79 -9.44 15.57
C LEU A 106 8.47 -8.25 16.47
N ALA A 107 9.28 -8.00 17.51
CA ALA A 107 9.17 -6.81 18.35
C ALA A 107 9.34 -5.53 17.54
N ALA A 108 10.31 -5.48 16.63
CA ALA A 108 10.51 -4.34 15.73
C ALA A 108 9.34 -4.15 14.76
N LEU A 109 8.81 -5.22 14.15
CA LEU A 109 7.61 -5.11 13.29
C LEU A 109 6.37 -4.62 14.08
N ARG A 110 6.24 -5.01 15.35
CA ARG A 110 5.17 -4.53 16.24
C ARG A 110 5.24 -3.04 16.59
N THR A 111 6.36 -2.37 16.32
CA THR A 111 6.41 -0.90 16.44
C THR A 111 5.51 -0.21 15.41
N VAL A 112 5.29 -0.87 14.27
CA VAL A 112 4.43 -0.36 13.18
C VAL A 112 3.06 -1.03 13.18
N ALA A 113 2.99 -2.33 13.46
CA ALA A 113 1.77 -3.11 13.54
C ALA A 113 1.66 -3.80 14.92
N PRO A 114 1.18 -3.09 15.96
CA PRO A 114 1.18 -3.58 17.35
C PRO A 114 0.48 -4.93 17.55
N GLY A 115 -0.59 -5.17 16.79
CA GLY A 115 -1.38 -6.41 16.82
C GLY A 115 -0.76 -7.59 16.07
N LEU A 116 0.41 -7.44 15.46
CA LEU A 116 0.99 -8.47 14.59
C LEU A 116 1.27 -9.77 15.37
N THR A 117 0.64 -10.85 14.95
CA THR A 117 0.95 -12.23 15.32
C THR A 117 1.14 -13.08 14.08
N VAL A 118 1.92 -14.16 14.19
CA VAL A 118 2.15 -15.09 13.08
C VAL A 118 2.08 -16.51 13.62
N GLN A 119 1.43 -17.40 12.88
CA GLN A 119 1.29 -18.81 13.22
C GLN A 119 1.31 -19.69 11.98
N ASP A 120 1.71 -20.93 12.14
CA ASP A 120 1.66 -21.93 11.08
C ASP A 120 0.31 -22.65 11.06
N VAL A 121 -0.23 -22.81 9.86
CA VAL A 121 -1.40 -23.65 9.58
C VAL A 121 -0.96 -24.82 8.72
N THR A 122 -0.89 -26.00 9.32
CA THR A 122 -0.45 -27.23 8.66
C THR A 122 -1.62 -27.94 8.01
N ALA A 123 -1.46 -28.37 6.76
CA ALA A 123 -2.38 -29.25 6.06
C ALA A 123 -1.61 -30.38 5.35
N SER A 124 -2.32 -31.29 4.69
CA SER A 124 -1.73 -32.46 4.01
C SER A 124 -0.73 -32.09 2.90
N ASP A 125 -0.83 -30.89 2.34
CA ASP A 125 -0.01 -30.40 1.23
C ASP A 125 1.09 -29.42 1.65
N GLY A 126 1.27 -29.21 2.96
CA GLY A 126 2.34 -28.41 3.55
C GLY A 126 1.87 -27.41 4.61
N THR A 127 2.84 -26.67 5.12
CA THR A 127 2.62 -25.63 6.13
C THR A 127 2.53 -24.26 5.47
N VAL A 128 1.52 -23.48 5.88
CA VAL A 128 1.33 -22.10 5.44
C VAL A 128 1.32 -21.19 6.66
N GLY A 129 2.23 -20.23 6.69
CA GLY A 129 2.28 -19.16 7.67
C GLY A 129 1.13 -18.18 7.43
N VAL A 130 0.42 -17.86 8.51
CA VAL A 130 -0.67 -16.90 8.54
C VAL A 130 -0.36 -15.87 9.59
N ALA A 131 -0.36 -14.61 9.17
CA ALA A 131 -0.24 -13.47 10.06
C ALA A 131 -1.62 -12.87 10.35
N ARG A 132 -1.74 -12.24 11.51
CA ARG A 132 -2.91 -11.46 11.91
C ARG A 132 -2.44 -10.10 12.41
N ASP A 133 -3.13 -9.05 12.01
CA ASP A 133 -3.00 -7.70 12.54
C ASP A 133 -4.39 -7.10 12.82
N GLU A 134 -4.46 -5.81 13.07
CA GLU A 134 -5.69 -5.09 13.44
C GLU A 134 -6.78 -5.15 12.37
N ALA A 135 -6.42 -5.25 11.09
CA ALA A 135 -7.41 -5.26 10.01
C ALA A 135 -7.85 -6.70 9.63
N GLY A 136 -7.27 -7.76 10.22
CA GLY A 136 -7.57 -9.15 9.86
C GLY A 136 -6.37 -10.06 9.62
N TRP A 137 -6.57 -11.10 8.81
CA TRP A 137 -5.64 -12.20 8.62
C TRP A 137 -5.09 -12.22 7.20
N PHE A 138 -3.80 -12.53 7.05
CA PHE A 138 -3.18 -12.62 5.74
C PHE A 138 -2.10 -13.72 5.66
N SER A 139 -1.87 -14.19 4.44
CA SER A 139 -0.75 -15.07 4.10
C SER A 139 -0.12 -14.60 2.79
N VAL A 140 1.10 -15.05 2.51
CA VAL A 140 1.89 -14.54 1.38
C VAL A 140 2.37 -15.69 0.50
N VAL A 141 2.20 -15.50 -0.81
CA VAL A 141 2.79 -16.31 -1.86
C VAL A 141 3.96 -15.54 -2.47
N MET A 142 5.16 -16.09 -2.32
CA MET A 142 6.35 -15.57 -3.00
C MET A 142 6.38 -16.09 -4.43
N LEU A 143 6.60 -15.19 -5.39
CA LEU A 143 6.77 -15.56 -6.80
C LEU A 143 8.23 -15.91 -7.06
N ASP A 144 8.47 -16.83 -7.99
CA ASP A 144 9.85 -17.15 -8.37
C ASP A 144 10.49 -15.96 -9.14
N PRO A 145 11.79 -15.68 -8.96
CA PRO A 145 12.44 -14.53 -9.59
C PRO A 145 12.40 -14.54 -11.13
N ALA A 146 12.29 -15.73 -11.73
CA ALA A 146 12.20 -15.92 -13.18
C ALA A 146 10.75 -15.87 -13.71
N ALA A 147 9.76 -15.71 -12.82
CA ALA A 147 8.37 -15.62 -13.21
C ALA A 147 8.12 -14.39 -14.09
N ALA A 148 7.29 -14.57 -15.12
CA ALA A 148 6.83 -13.45 -15.93
C ALA A 148 6.04 -12.45 -15.05
N PRO A 149 6.02 -11.15 -15.42
CA PRO A 149 5.17 -10.17 -14.75
C PRO A 149 3.71 -10.66 -14.70
N LEU A 150 3.11 -10.63 -13.52
CA LEU A 150 1.76 -11.11 -13.32
C LEU A 150 0.76 -10.13 -13.96
N PRO A 151 -0.05 -10.55 -14.94
CA PRO A 151 -1.06 -9.67 -15.54
C PRO A 151 -2.12 -9.27 -14.52
N LEU A 152 -2.53 -8.01 -14.50
CA LEU A 152 -3.57 -7.52 -13.60
C LEU A 152 -4.88 -8.31 -13.76
N ASP A 153 -5.28 -8.61 -14.99
CA ASP A 153 -6.50 -9.36 -15.29
C ASP A 153 -6.51 -10.76 -14.66
N ALA A 154 -5.34 -11.39 -14.50
CA ALA A 154 -5.22 -12.67 -13.81
C ALA A 154 -5.54 -12.54 -12.32
N LEU A 155 -5.03 -11.50 -11.66
CA LEU A 155 -5.35 -11.23 -10.25
C LEU A 155 -6.83 -10.89 -10.07
N LEU A 156 -7.40 -10.09 -10.97
CA LEU A 156 -8.83 -9.76 -10.97
C LEU A 156 -9.69 -11.01 -11.13
N GLY A 157 -9.32 -11.92 -12.05
CA GLY A 157 -10.00 -13.19 -12.24
C GLY A 157 -9.93 -14.11 -11.02
N ILE A 158 -8.79 -14.17 -10.33
CA ILE A 158 -8.64 -14.97 -9.09
C ILE A 158 -9.46 -14.38 -7.95
N LEU A 159 -9.47 -13.04 -7.81
CA LEU A 159 -10.27 -12.33 -6.83
C LEU A 159 -11.77 -12.60 -7.03
N ALA A 160 -12.27 -12.38 -8.25
CA ALA A 160 -13.68 -12.59 -8.60
C ALA A 160 -14.09 -14.07 -8.45
N GLY A 161 -13.26 -15.00 -8.95
CA GLY A 161 -13.52 -16.45 -8.86
C GLY A 161 -13.39 -17.05 -7.45
N THR A 162 -13.02 -16.24 -6.45
CA THR A 162 -12.99 -16.68 -5.05
C THR A 162 -14.29 -16.40 -4.32
N GLY A 163 -14.97 -15.29 -4.62
CA GLY A 163 -16.27 -14.97 -4.04
C GLY A 163 -16.27 -14.80 -2.51
N GLN A 164 -15.09 -14.64 -1.90
CA GLN A 164 -14.94 -14.45 -0.46
C GLN A 164 -15.17 -12.98 -0.10
N PRO A 165 -16.17 -12.65 0.73
CA PRO A 165 -16.36 -11.28 1.22
C PRO A 165 -15.13 -10.78 1.99
N GLY A 166 -14.77 -9.52 1.78
CA GLY A 166 -13.62 -8.91 2.46
C GLY A 166 -12.25 -9.41 1.97
N LEU A 167 -12.20 -10.16 0.87
CA LEU A 167 -10.94 -10.59 0.28
C LEU A 167 -10.19 -9.39 -0.31
N VAL A 168 -8.92 -9.27 0.06
CA VAL A 168 -7.99 -8.30 -0.48
C VAL A 168 -6.77 -9.05 -1.00
N LEU A 169 -6.39 -8.76 -2.25
CA LEU A 169 -5.13 -9.19 -2.83
C LEU A 169 -4.19 -8.01 -2.90
N GLU A 170 -2.92 -8.21 -2.60
CA GLU A 170 -1.91 -7.20 -2.81
C GLU A 170 -0.72 -7.82 -3.54
N LEU A 171 -0.31 -7.18 -4.64
CA LEU A 171 0.92 -7.49 -5.37
C LEU A 171 1.99 -6.48 -4.95
N VAL A 172 3.05 -6.95 -4.30
CA VAL A 172 4.21 -6.14 -3.92
C VAL A 172 5.40 -6.54 -4.76
N THR A 173 6.09 -5.55 -5.34
CA THR A 173 7.38 -5.73 -6.01
C THR A 173 8.43 -4.83 -5.39
N HIS A 174 9.48 -5.43 -4.84
CA HIS A 174 10.68 -4.73 -4.40
C HIS A 174 11.74 -4.80 -5.50
N THR A 175 12.33 -3.65 -5.84
CA THR A 175 13.41 -3.55 -6.84
C THR A 175 14.58 -2.79 -6.22
N VAL A 176 15.76 -3.39 -6.29
CA VAL A 176 17.04 -2.78 -5.90
C VAL A 176 17.87 -2.68 -7.18
N PRO A 177 18.30 -1.48 -7.60
CA PRO A 177 19.12 -1.33 -8.79
C PRO A 177 20.56 -1.80 -8.55
N ALA A 178 21.25 -2.18 -9.62
CA ALA A 178 22.69 -2.31 -9.63
C ALA A 178 23.33 -0.91 -9.82
N PRO A 179 24.45 -0.60 -9.15
CA PRO A 179 25.02 -1.37 -8.03
C PRO A 179 24.13 -1.26 -6.77
N SER A 180 24.05 -2.36 -6.01
CA SER A 180 23.26 -2.41 -4.77
C SER A 180 23.70 -1.30 -3.79
N PRO A 181 22.79 -0.75 -2.97
CA PRO A 181 23.15 0.17 -1.89
C PRO A 181 24.12 -0.41 -0.85
N ASP A 182 24.36 -1.71 -0.83
CA ASP A 182 25.41 -2.28 0.04
C ASP A 182 26.82 -2.03 -0.49
N VAL A 183 26.95 -1.71 -1.78
CA VAL A 183 28.22 -1.35 -2.39
C VAL A 183 28.59 0.10 -2.01
N PRO A 184 29.80 0.37 -1.49
CA PRO A 184 30.24 1.73 -1.21
C PRO A 184 30.15 2.62 -2.45
N ALA A 185 29.62 3.84 -2.29
CA ALA A 185 29.36 4.77 -3.40
C ALA A 185 30.63 5.14 -4.19
N ALA A 186 31.78 5.16 -3.52
CA ALA A 186 33.10 5.45 -4.08
C ALA A 186 33.84 4.20 -4.63
N SER A 187 33.19 3.05 -4.69
CA SER A 187 33.83 1.84 -5.23
C SER A 187 34.16 1.98 -6.72
N PRO A 188 35.33 1.50 -7.18
CA PRO A 188 35.68 1.50 -8.61
C PRO A 188 34.67 0.74 -9.47
N SER A 189 34.13 -0.39 -8.96
CA SER A 189 33.11 -1.18 -9.65
C SER A 189 31.79 -0.43 -9.82
N GLY A 190 31.35 0.31 -8.79
CA GLY A 190 30.15 1.15 -8.88
C GLY A 190 30.34 2.32 -9.85
N ALA A 191 31.51 2.93 -9.87
CA ALA A 191 31.85 3.98 -10.84
C ALA A 191 31.86 3.45 -12.29
N SER A 192 32.52 2.31 -12.53
CA SER A 192 32.57 1.65 -13.84
C SER A 192 31.17 1.26 -14.35
N TYR A 193 30.33 0.69 -13.48
CA TYR A 193 28.95 0.36 -13.83
C TYR A 193 28.14 1.60 -14.24
N ARG A 194 28.23 2.70 -13.47
CA ARG A 194 27.53 3.95 -13.81
C ARG A 194 28.00 4.51 -15.16
N GLN A 195 29.31 4.54 -15.40
CA GLN A 195 29.88 4.98 -16.68
C GLN A 195 29.36 4.13 -17.86
N LEU A 196 29.28 2.81 -17.70
CA LEU A 196 28.75 1.92 -18.74
C LEU A 196 27.25 2.20 -19.00
N THR A 197 26.48 2.37 -17.94
CA THR A 197 25.04 2.63 -18.00
C THR A 197 24.75 3.97 -18.67
N GLU A 198 25.51 5.01 -18.32
CA GLU A 198 25.46 6.33 -18.96
C GLU A 198 25.86 6.27 -20.44
N ALA A 199 26.93 5.54 -20.79
CA ALA A 199 27.41 5.42 -22.16
C ALA A 199 26.46 4.64 -23.08
N THR A 200 25.76 3.65 -22.54
CA THR A 200 24.81 2.82 -23.30
C THR A 200 23.40 3.39 -23.33
N GLY A 201 23.10 4.36 -22.47
CA GLY A 201 21.74 4.87 -22.27
C GLY A 201 20.77 3.83 -21.71
N ALA A 202 21.26 2.65 -21.31
CA ALA A 202 20.47 1.68 -20.59
C ALA A 202 20.10 2.28 -19.23
N GLY A 203 18.84 2.17 -18.81
CA GLY A 203 18.48 2.53 -17.43
C GLY A 203 19.16 1.60 -16.41
N PRO A 204 19.13 1.92 -15.11
CA PRO A 204 19.68 1.04 -14.09
C PRO A 204 19.03 -0.34 -14.14
N VAL A 205 19.84 -1.38 -14.29
CA VAL A 205 19.37 -2.77 -14.30
C VAL A 205 19.17 -3.21 -12.85
N PRO A 206 18.05 -3.88 -12.50
CA PRO A 206 17.87 -4.43 -11.15
C PRO A 206 19.00 -5.41 -10.79
N SER A 207 19.67 -5.20 -9.65
CA SER A 207 20.51 -6.23 -9.04
C SER A 207 19.66 -7.31 -8.37
N TYR A 208 18.49 -6.91 -7.87
CA TYR A 208 17.55 -7.77 -7.20
C TYR A 208 16.11 -7.29 -7.42
N ARG A 209 15.22 -8.23 -7.73
CA ARG A 209 13.77 -7.99 -7.83
C ARG A 209 13.04 -9.15 -7.15
N GLU A 210 12.19 -8.81 -6.20
CA GLU A 210 11.36 -9.78 -5.46
C GLU A 210 9.90 -9.38 -5.62
N SER A 211 9.04 -10.33 -5.98
CA SER A 211 7.61 -10.10 -6.16
C SER A 211 6.81 -11.09 -5.35
N SER A 212 5.78 -10.61 -4.67
CA SER A 212 4.93 -11.44 -3.81
C SER A 212 3.47 -11.02 -3.91
N VAL A 213 2.59 -11.97 -3.68
CA VAL A 213 1.15 -11.75 -3.59
C VAL A 213 0.71 -12.10 -2.19
N SER A 214 0.19 -11.13 -1.44
CA SER A 214 -0.48 -11.39 -0.18
C SER A 214 -1.98 -11.53 -0.38
N ILE A 215 -2.56 -12.47 0.36
CA ILE A 215 -3.98 -12.78 0.37
C ILE A 215 -4.48 -12.47 1.76
N ARG A 216 -5.43 -11.54 1.87
CA ARG A 216 -5.94 -11.02 3.13
C ARG A 216 -7.45 -11.14 3.21
N VAL A 217 -7.95 -11.48 4.39
CA VAL A 217 -9.38 -11.44 4.72
C VAL A 217 -9.58 -10.38 5.79
N ASP A 218 -10.40 -9.37 5.48
CA ASP A 218 -10.77 -8.30 6.38
C ASP A 218 -11.60 -8.81 7.56
N ALA A 219 -11.20 -8.45 8.79
CA ALA A 219 -11.86 -8.94 10.00
C ALA A 219 -13.32 -8.47 10.13
N GLN A 220 -13.60 -7.21 9.75
CA GLN A 220 -14.94 -6.65 9.85
C GLN A 220 -15.87 -7.30 8.83
N ALA A 221 -15.44 -7.41 7.58
CA ALA A 221 -16.21 -8.05 6.51
C ALA A 221 -16.44 -9.54 6.79
N LEU A 222 -15.47 -10.24 7.40
CA LEU A 222 -15.65 -11.63 7.81
C LEU A 222 -16.70 -11.75 8.92
N ALA A 223 -16.65 -10.89 9.94
CA ALA A 223 -17.64 -10.88 11.02
C ALA A 223 -19.05 -10.53 10.50
N GLU A 224 -19.16 -9.54 9.62
CA GLU A 224 -20.44 -9.18 8.97
C GLU A 224 -21.01 -10.34 8.14
N ALA A 225 -20.17 -11.08 7.41
CA ALA A 225 -20.59 -12.20 6.57
C ALA A 225 -21.04 -13.42 7.38
N LEU A 226 -20.45 -13.65 8.56
CA LEU A 226 -20.81 -14.78 9.44
C LEU A 226 -22.06 -14.51 10.29
N LEU A 227 -22.65 -13.31 10.23
CA LEU A 227 -23.72 -12.82 11.13
C LEU A 227 -23.36 -12.99 12.63
N ASP A 228 -22.07 -13.12 12.91
CA ASP A 228 -21.51 -13.32 14.23
C ASP A 228 -20.39 -12.29 14.42
N HIS A 229 -20.54 -11.44 15.43
CA HIS A 229 -19.54 -10.42 15.74
C HIS A 229 -18.26 -11.02 16.35
N THR A 230 -18.19 -12.36 16.49
CA THR A 230 -17.00 -13.11 16.89
C THR A 230 -16.61 -14.15 15.85
N ALA A 231 -15.83 -13.75 14.83
CA ALA A 231 -15.22 -14.72 13.93
C ALA A 231 -14.16 -15.55 14.69
N ASP A 232 -14.26 -16.88 14.64
CA ASP A 232 -13.27 -17.80 15.22
C ASP A 232 -11.88 -17.56 14.57
N PRO A 233 -10.86 -17.15 15.35
CA PRO A 233 -9.53 -16.87 14.83
C PRO A 233 -8.85 -18.06 14.16
N GLU A 234 -9.10 -19.29 14.61
CA GLU A 234 -8.50 -20.49 14.03
C GLU A 234 -9.15 -20.83 12.68
N ALA A 235 -10.47 -20.71 12.59
CA ALA A 235 -11.20 -20.84 11.32
C ALA A 235 -10.76 -19.79 10.31
N ALA A 236 -10.59 -18.52 10.73
CA ALA A 236 -10.11 -17.44 9.86
C ALA A 236 -8.70 -17.71 9.34
N ALA A 237 -7.80 -18.20 10.20
CA ALA A 237 -6.46 -18.58 9.77
C ALA A 237 -6.46 -19.76 8.79
N THR A 238 -7.30 -20.77 9.04
CA THR A 238 -7.46 -21.93 8.15
C THR A 238 -8.00 -21.53 6.77
N LEU A 239 -8.98 -20.61 6.74
CA LEU A 239 -9.51 -20.03 5.51
C LEU A 239 -8.40 -19.35 4.70
N VAL A 240 -7.65 -18.45 5.32
CA VAL A 240 -6.58 -17.68 4.64
C VAL A 240 -5.48 -18.60 4.12
N ALA A 241 -5.08 -19.61 4.90
CA ALA A 241 -4.13 -20.62 4.44
C ALA A 241 -4.67 -21.41 3.23
N GLY A 242 -5.96 -21.77 3.23
CA GLY A 242 -6.64 -22.37 2.09
C GLY A 242 -6.64 -21.48 0.84
N LEU A 243 -6.89 -20.18 1.01
CA LEU A 243 -6.85 -19.21 -0.09
C LEU A 243 -5.44 -19.02 -0.66
N ALA A 244 -4.40 -19.01 0.18
CA ALA A 244 -3.01 -18.97 -0.28
C ALA A 244 -2.64 -20.20 -1.13
N ARG A 245 -3.07 -21.40 -0.73
CA ARG A 245 -2.90 -22.62 -1.54
C ARG A 245 -3.65 -22.56 -2.86
N LYS A 246 -4.89 -22.04 -2.84
CA LYS A 246 -5.67 -21.80 -4.06
C LYS A 246 -4.98 -20.80 -4.98
N MET A 247 -4.35 -19.75 -4.43
CA MET A 247 -3.56 -18.79 -5.18
C MET A 247 -2.36 -19.46 -5.87
N VAL A 248 -1.56 -20.25 -5.14
CA VAL A 248 -0.44 -21.02 -5.73
C VAL A 248 -0.92 -21.91 -6.88
N THR A 249 -2.04 -22.60 -6.69
CA THR A 249 -2.63 -23.46 -7.74
C THR A 249 -3.10 -22.65 -8.95
N SER A 250 -3.68 -21.48 -8.73
CA SER A 250 -4.19 -20.61 -9.79
C SER A 250 -3.05 -19.99 -10.60
N LEU A 251 -1.99 -19.51 -9.92
CA LEU A 251 -0.78 -19.01 -10.56
C LEU A 251 -0.12 -20.08 -11.43
N ARG A 252 -0.02 -21.32 -10.93
CA ARG A 252 0.56 -22.43 -11.70
C ARG A 252 -0.19 -22.71 -13.00
N ARG A 253 -1.53 -22.59 -12.98
CA ARG A 253 -2.36 -22.73 -14.21
C ARG A 253 -2.09 -21.64 -15.23
N LEU A 254 -1.60 -20.48 -14.79
CA LEU A 254 -1.21 -19.35 -15.62
C LEU A 254 0.27 -19.41 -16.05
N GLY A 255 0.98 -20.49 -15.72
CA GLY A 255 2.41 -20.62 -16.00
C GLY A 255 3.31 -19.79 -15.07
N VAL A 256 2.76 -19.21 -14.01
CA VAL A 256 3.52 -18.47 -12.98
C VAL A 256 3.79 -19.39 -11.80
N THR A 257 5.06 -19.55 -11.45
CA THR A 257 5.46 -20.39 -10.32
C THR A 257 5.72 -19.54 -9.07
N GLY A 258 5.40 -20.11 -7.92
CA GLY A 258 5.53 -19.47 -6.63
C GLY A 258 5.17 -20.43 -5.51
N ARG A 259 5.37 -19.99 -4.27
CA ARG A 259 5.19 -20.80 -3.06
C ARG A 259 4.56 -19.99 -1.93
N ALA A 260 3.63 -20.61 -1.20
CA ALA A 260 3.18 -20.05 0.07
C ALA A 260 4.33 -20.10 1.09
N LEU A 261 4.43 -19.09 1.94
CA LEU A 261 5.47 -18.99 2.96
C LEU A 261 4.99 -19.60 4.28
N ASP A 262 5.90 -20.27 4.99
CA ASP A 262 5.77 -20.62 6.41
C ASP A 262 6.01 -19.39 7.30
N THR A 263 5.79 -19.53 8.61
CA THR A 263 5.94 -18.44 9.60
C THR A 263 7.32 -17.80 9.57
N GLU A 264 8.39 -18.61 9.51
CA GLU A 264 9.76 -18.11 9.52
C GLU A 264 10.05 -17.24 8.29
N ARG A 265 9.70 -17.74 7.10
CA ARG A 265 9.93 -17.03 5.84
C ARG A 265 9.01 -15.83 5.67
N LEU A 266 7.79 -15.91 6.20
CA LEU A 266 6.86 -14.79 6.25
C LEU A 266 7.42 -13.67 7.12
N LEU A 267 7.88 -13.96 8.33
CA LEU A 267 8.52 -12.97 9.20
C LEU A 267 9.78 -12.38 8.57
N ALA A 268 10.63 -13.21 7.96
CA ALA A 268 11.83 -12.74 7.26
C ALA A 268 11.48 -11.83 6.08
N LEU A 269 10.43 -12.15 5.32
CA LEU A 269 9.95 -11.30 4.23
C LEU A 269 9.42 -9.97 4.75
N LEU A 270 8.57 -9.97 5.78
CA LEU A 270 8.04 -8.74 6.36
C LEU A 270 9.15 -7.85 6.93
N ALA A 271 10.15 -8.44 7.60
CA ALA A 271 11.32 -7.73 8.10
C ALA A 271 12.08 -7.04 6.96
N ARG A 272 12.45 -7.76 5.90
CA ARG A 272 13.11 -7.17 4.73
C ARG A 272 12.24 -6.12 4.04
N SER A 273 10.94 -6.36 3.93
CA SER A 273 9.98 -5.46 3.27
C SER A 273 9.76 -4.18 4.07
N CYS A 274 9.88 -4.21 5.39
CA CYS A 274 9.85 -3.02 6.25
C CYS A 274 11.25 -2.42 6.51
N ASP A 275 12.29 -2.99 5.89
CA ASP A 275 13.70 -2.64 6.09
C ASP A 275 14.12 -2.69 7.58
N VAL A 276 13.61 -3.69 8.28
CA VAL A 276 13.96 -4.03 9.66
C VAL A 276 15.14 -5.00 9.62
N GLU A 277 16.30 -4.49 9.99
CA GLU A 277 17.58 -5.21 9.94
C GLU A 277 17.89 -5.87 11.29
N PRO A 278 18.02 -7.21 11.38
CA PRO A 278 18.21 -7.89 12.66
C PRO A 278 19.44 -7.42 13.46
N TRP A 279 20.54 -7.07 12.77
CA TRP A 279 21.77 -6.59 13.40
C TRP A 279 21.60 -5.19 14.02
N ALA A 280 20.75 -4.34 13.44
CA ALA A 280 20.52 -2.98 13.92
C ALA A 280 19.66 -2.93 15.20
N LEU A 281 19.00 -4.05 15.52
CA LEU A 281 18.15 -4.18 16.70
C LEU A 281 18.95 -4.33 17.99
N ALA A 282 20.25 -4.63 17.90
CA ALA A 282 21.14 -4.70 19.05
C ALA A 282 21.39 -3.32 19.69
N ASP A 283 21.39 -2.25 18.87
CA ASP A 283 21.74 -0.89 19.28
C ASP A 283 20.51 0.03 19.50
N GLY A 284 19.29 -0.50 19.35
CA GLY A 284 18.05 0.26 19.49
C GLY A 284 16.91 -0.27 18.60
N PRO A 285 15.84 0.52 18.36
CA PRO A 285 14.68 0.08 17.57
C PRO A 285 14.97 -0.31 16.12
N GLY A 286 16.14 0.03 15.57
CA GLY A 286 16.50 -0.20 14.16
C GLY A 286 15.72 0.62 13.13
N VAL A 287 14.60 1.26 13.53
CA VAL A 287 13.73 2.09 12.69
C VAL A 287 13.19 3.32 13.44
N ASP A 288 12.94 4.42 12.73
CA ASP A 288 12.38 5.68 13.27
C ASP A 288 11.41 6.35 12.29
N GLU A 289 10.24 6.76 12.78
CA GLU A 289 9.25 7.50 12.00
C GLU A 289 9.41 9.01 12.21
N ALA A 290 9.86 9.71 11.18
CA ALA A 290 9.71 11.15 11.08
C ALA A 290 8.43 11.53 10.33
N TRP A 291 8.03 12.80 10.41
CA TRP A 291 6.82 13.28 9.74
C TRP A 291 6.84 13.02 8.22
N THR A 292 7.97 13.24 7.56
CA THR A 292 8.08 13.16 6.09
C THR A 292 8.75 11.89 5.59
N HIS A 293 9.34 11.10 6.46
CA HIS A 293 10.12 9.94 6.05
C HIS A 293 10.20 8.90 7.15
N TRP A 294 10.42 7.66 6.74
CA TRP A 294 10.74 6.53 7.62
C TRP A 294 12.23 6.24 7.51
N ARG A 295 12.94 6.12 8.63
CA ARG A 295 14.36 5.75 8.65
C ARG A 295 14.49 4.31 9.10
N SER A 296 15.30 3.56 8.39
CA SER A 296 15.84 2.29 8.85
C SER A 296 17.32 2.46 9.20
N ALA A 297 17.96 1.34 9.52
CA ALA A 297 19.40 1.29 9.77
C ALA A 297 20.25 1.75 8.56
N ARG A 298 19.79 1.48 7.33
CA ARG A 298 20.59 1.72 6.11
C ARG A 298 19.98 2.75 5.17
N LEU A 299 18.69 3.02 5.26
CA LEU A 299 17.97 3.77 4.24
C LEU A 299 17.00 4.79 4.85
N VAL A 300 16.68 5.80 4.04
CA VAL A 300 15.64 6.78 4.31
C VAL A 300 14.54 6.61 3.27
N HIS A 301 13.34 6.25 3.73
CA HIS A 301 12.20 5.90 2.92
C HIS A 301 11.18 7.02 2.88
N ARG A 302 10.49 7.15 1.75
CA ARG A 302 9.32 8.00 1.59
C ARG A 302 8.27 7.28 0.75
N THR A 303 7.08 7.15 1.30
CA THR A 303 5.94 6.46 0.69
C THR A 303 4.89 7.44 0.20
N TYR A 304 4.38 7.14 -0.99
CA TYR A 304 3.33 7.88 -1.67
C TYR A 304 2.15 6.96 -1.97
N TRP A 305 0.97 7.55 -1.88
CA TRP A 305 -0.28 7.00 -2.40
C TRP A 305 -0.50 7.52 -3.83
N LEU A 306 -0.97 6.67 -4.74
CA LEU A 306 -1.40 7.10 -6.07
C LEU A 306 -2.81 7.70 -6.00
N HIS A 307 -2.88 9.03 -6.07
CA HIS A 307 -4.09 9.83 -5.90
C HIS A 307 -4.95 9.86 -7.15
N THR A 308 -4.31 10.24 -8.25
CA THR A 308 -4.94 10.22 -9.56
C THR A 308 -4.28 9.11 -10.36
N TRP A 309 -5.09 8.31 -11.04
CA TRP A 309 -4.62 7.19 -11.85
C TRP A 309 -4.46 7.60 -13.31
N PRO A 310 -3.52 6.98 -14.04
CA PRO A 310 -3.52 7.01 -15.50
C PRO A 310 -4.86 6.54 -16.08
N ALA A 311 -5.17 6.93 -17.32
CA ALA A 311 -6.48 6.75 -17.91
C ALA A 311 -6.78 5.28 -18.28
N SER A 312 -5.75 4.44 -18.41
CA SER A 312 -5.90 3.03 -18.77
C SER A 312 -5.06 2.07 -17.92
N ALA A 313 -5.53 0.82 -17.80
CA ALA A 313 -4.81 -0.24 -17.08
C ALA A 313 -3.41 -0.53 -17.67
N THR A 314 -3.23 -0.37 -18.97
CA THR A 314 -1.92 -0.53 -19.63
C THR A 314 -0.92 0.53 -19.15
N GLU A 315 -1.36 1.79 -19.05
CA GLU A 315 -0.52 2.89 -18.55
C GLU A 315 -0.13 2.69 -17.08
N ILE A 316 -0.98 2.03 -16.27
CA ILE A 316 -0.64 1.66 -14.88
C ILE A 316 0.56 0.70 -14.86
N GLY A 317 0.56 -0.33 -15.72
CA GLY A 317 1.68 -1.26 -15.83
C GLY A 317 2.99 -0.56 -16.24
N SER A 318 2.91 0.33 -17.22
CA SER A 318 4.06 1.14 -17.66
C SER A 318 4.57 2.09 -16.57
N LEU A 319 3.66 2.72 -15.81
CA LEU A 319 4.01 3.57 -14.67
C LEU A 319 4.81 2.80 -13.62
N PHE A 320 4.36 1.61 -13.23
CA PHE A 320 5.05 0.80 -12.22
C PHE A 320 6.38 0.23 -12.73
N ALA A 321 6.42 -0.16 -14.00
CA ALA A 321 7.67 -0.56 -14.64
C ALA A 321 8.69 0.60 -14.61
N TRP A 322 8.26 1.80 -15.01
CA TRP A 322 9.10 2.99 -14.94
C TRP A 322 9.53 3.33 -13.50
N ALA A 323 8.60 3.33 -12.53
CA ALA A 323 8.91 3.62 -11.14
C ALA A 323 9.98 2.66 -10.58
N SER A 324 9.96 1.39 -11.00
CA SER A 324 11.00 0.41 -10.61
C SER A 324 12.40 0.72 -11.16
N THR A 325 12.51 1.66 -12.11
CA THR A 325 13.79 2.17 -12.66
C THR A 325 14.19 3.52 -12.07
N ALA A 326 13.43 4.06 -11.12
CA ALA A 326 13.78 5.31 -10.44
C ALA A 326 15.19 5.18 -9.80
N PRO A 327 15.97 6.27 -9.75
CA PRO A 327 17.34 6.27 -9.19
C PRO A 327 17.33 6.22 -7.65
N ALA A 328 16.58 5.27 -7.10
CA ALA A 328 16.42 5.01 -5.68
C ALA A 328 17.35 3.88 -5.25
N ALA A 329 17.77 3.86 -3.99
CA ALA A 329 18.47 2.71 -3.40
C ALA A 329 17.58 1.46 -3.34
N GLN A 330 16.26 1.67 -3.18
CA GLN A 330 15.24 0.64 -3.28
C GLN A 330 13.92 1.29 -3.70
N THR A 331 13.15 0.58 -4.52
CA THR A 331 11.78 0.93 -4.87
C THR A 331 10.85 -0.21 -4.49
N SER A 332 9.78 0.10 -3.77
CA SER A 332 8.67 -0.82 -3.52
C SER A 332 7.42 -0.29 -4.22
N VAL A 333 6.78 -1.13 -5.02
CA VAL A 333 5.46 -0.84 -5.59
C VAL A 333 4.48 -1.86 -5.02
N ALA A 334 3.39 -1.37 -4.43
CA ALA A 334 2.32 -2.20 -3.90
C ALA A 334 1.01 -1.86 -4.59
N LEU A 335 0.34 -2.86 -5.17
CA LEU A 335 -0.96 -2.74 -5.82
C LEU A 335 -1.97 -3.59 -5.04
N VAL A 336 -2.96 -2.94 -4.44
CA VAL A 336 -3.98 -3.54 -3.59
C VAL A 336 -5.31 -3.59 -4.32
N LEU A 337 -5.92 -4.77 -4.38
CA LEU A 337 -7.18 -5.08 -5.04
C LEU A 337 -8.17 -5.61 -3.99
N GLY A 338 -9.32 -4.96 -3.81
CA GLY A 338 -10.36 -5.45 -2.89
C GLY A 338 -11.51 -6.10 -3.64
N ALA A 339 -12.19 -7.07 -3.03
CA ALA A 339 -13.44 -7.60 -3.57
C ALA A 339 -14.51 -6.50 -3.65
N SER A 340 -15.34 -6.54 -4.69
CA SER A 340 -16.44 -5.59 -4.90
C SER A 340 -17.42 -5.60 -3.73
N ALA A 341 -17.80 -4.43 -3.23
CA ALA A 341 -18.87 -4.31 -2.26
C ALA A 341 -20.24 -4.42 -2.96
N PRO A 342 -21.31 -4.87 -2.27
CA PRO A 342 -22.66 -5.03 -2.86
C PRO A 342 -23.26 -3.75 -3.45
N HIS A 343 -22.75 -2.57 -3.08
CA HIS A 343 -23.25 -1.25 -3.48
C HIS A 343 -22.41 -0.57 -4.57
N THR A 344 -21.25 -1.13 -4.90
CA THR A 344 -20.51 -0.82 -6.13
C THR A 344 -21.14 -1.63 -7.26
N GLY A 345 -21.23 -1.08 -8.48
CA GLY A 345 -21.75 -1.84 -9.63
C GLY A 345 -21.09 -3.21 -9.71
N ALA A 346 -21.83 -4.25 -10.11
CA ALA A 346 -21.45 -5.66 -9.94
C ALA A 346 -20.05 -6.04 -10.51
N ASP A 347 -19.47 -5.22 -11.39
CA ASP A 347 -18.19 -5.45 -12.06
C ASP A 347 -17.03 -4.54 -11.61
N ASP A 348 -17.24 -3.65 -10.63
CA ASP A 348 -16.21 -2.70 -10.18
C ASP A 348 -15.28 -3.30 -9.12
N VAL A 349 -13.96 -3.29 -9.37
CA VAL A 349 -12.95 -3.71 -8.40
C VAL A 349 -12.25 -2.49 -7.79
N PRO A 350 -12.31 -2.25 -6.46
CA PRO A 350 -11.54 -1.19 -5.82
C PRO A 350 -10.04 -1.47 -5.90
N VAL A 351 -9.29 -0.50 -6.42
CA VAL A 351 -7.84 -0.57 -6.57
C VAL A 351 -7.17 0.59 -5.83
N ARG A 352 -6.07 0.29 -5.13
CA ARG A 352 -5.17 1.27 -4.49
C ARG A 352 -3.73 0.94 -4.86
N ALA A 353 -2.87 1.94 -4.97
CA ALA A 353 -1.44 1.71 -5.16
C ALA A 353 -0.59 2.64 -4.31
N PHE A 354 0.55 2.10 -3.90
CA PHE A 354 1.58 2.80 -3.16
C PHE A 354 2.92 2.64 -3.87
N ILE A 355 3.70 3.72 -3.85
CA ILE A 355 5.09 3.71 -4.31
C ILE A 355 5.94 4.17 -3.13
N ARG A 356 6.86 3.34 -2.67
CA ARG A 356 7.85 3.69 -1.65
C ARG A 356 9.21 3.74 -2.30
N LEU A 357 9.89 4.86 -2.15
CA LEU A 357 11.28 5.02 -2.56
C LEU A 357 12.17 5.12 -1.34
N ALA A 358 13.37 4.58 -1.45
CA ALA A 358 14.40 4.68 -0.44
C ALA A 358 15.66 5.31 -1.03
N THR A 359 16.32 6.17 -0.25
CA THR A 359 17.67 6.66 -0.53
C THR A 359 18.64 6.19 0.53
N ARG A 360 19.94 6.22 0.21
CA ARG A 360 20.95 6.21 1.27
C ARG A 360 20.81 7.48 2.14
N PRO A 361 21.25 7.48 3.40
CA PRO A 361 21.11 8.63 4.30
C PRO A 361 21.89 9.88 3.85
N ASP A 362 22.95 9.70 3.08
CA ASP A 362 23.80 10.74 2.51
C ASP A 362 23.29 11.31 1.17
N ALA A 363 22.24 10.71 0.59
CA ALA A 363 21.66 11.14 -0.67
C ALA A 363 20.49 12.12 -0.50
N ASP A 364 20.26 12.97 -1.52
CA ASP A 364 19.19 13.96 -1.50
C ASP A 364 17.81 13.33 -1.79
N LEU A 365 17.07 13.03 -0.72
CA LEU A 365 15.69 12.52 -0.80
C LEU A 365 14.74 13.47 -1.55
N ARG A 366 14.95 14.80 -1.50
CA ARG A 366 14.08 15.76 -2.19
C ARG A 366 14.32 15.77 -3.70
N ALA A 367 15.55 15.50 -4.13
CA ALA A 367 15.82 15.30 -5.55
C ALA A 367 15.10 14.05 -6.07
N LEU A 368 15.14 12.94 -5.33
CA LEU A 368 14.45 11.72 -5.71
C LEU A 368 12.92 11.89 -5.72
N ASP A 369 12.36 12.59 -4.71
CA ASP A 369 10.94 12.96 -4.65
C ASP A 369 10.50 13.70 -5.92
N ARG A 370 11.24 14.74 -6.33
CA ARG A 370 10.94 15.50 -7.55
C ARG A 370 10.96 14.63 -8.80
N VAL A 371 11.94 13.73 -8.94
CA VAL A 371 12.03 12.81 -10.09
C VAL A 371 10.80 11.90 -10.15
N LEU A 372 10.39 11.35 -9.00
CA LEU A 372 9.23 10.48 -8.93
C LEU A 372 7.94 11.22 -9.27
N VAL A 373 7.65 12.31 -8.55
CA VAL A 373 6.42 13.08 -8.71
C VAL A 373 6.27 13.58 -10.14
N GLU A 374 7.35 14.09 -10.74
CA GLU A 374 7.32 14.55 -12.12
C GLU A 374 7.08 13.40 -13.11
N GLY A 375 7.72 12.24 -12.92
CA GLY A 375 7.52 11.12 -13.82
C GLY A 375 6.13 10.49 -13.73
N VAL A 376 5.55 10.40 -12.53
CA VAL A 376 4.15 9.99 -12.37
C VAL A 376 3.20 10.99 -13.02
N ARG A 377 3.46 12.29 -12.87
CA ARG A 377 2.69 13.35 -13.53
C ARG A 377 2.72 13.24 -15.05
N ARG A 378 3.89 12.95 -15.63
CA ARG A 378 4.03 12.71 -17.09
C ARG A 378 3.25 11.48 -17.57
N ALA A 379 3.04 10.50 -16.70
CA ALA A 379 2.22 9.32 -16.97
C ALA A 379 0.71 9.55 -16.70
N GLY A 380 0.29 10.78 -16.40
CA GLY A 380 -1.11 11.13 -16.14
C GLY A 380 -1.60 10.79 -14.73
N GLY A 381 -0.71 10.41 -13.81
CA GLY A 381 -1.04 10.17 -12.42
C GLY A 381 -0.65 11.33 -11.49
N GLU A 382 -1.14 11.29 -10.25
CA GLU A 382 -0.70 12.21 -9.20
C GLU A 382 -0.36 11.44 -7.93
N LEU A 383 0.77 11.78 -7.30
CA LEU A 383 1.17 11.19 -6.04
C LEU A 383 0.82 12.10 -4.87
N GLN A 384 0.34 11.48 -3.80
CA GLN A 384 0.14 12.15 -2.52
C GLN A 384 1.12 11.56 -1.49
N PRO A 385 2.02 12.37 -0.89
CA PRO A 385 2.89 11.88 0.17
C PRO A 385 2.08 11.51 1.42
N LEU A 386 2.45 10.41 2.06
CA LEU A 386 1.83 9.94 3.30
C LEU A 386 2.50 10.56 4.53
N ASP A 387 2.62 11.89 4.54
CA ASP A 387 3.26 12.61 5.63
C ASP A 387 2.49 12.40 6.96
N GLY A 388 3.22 12.06 8.02
CA GLY A 388 2.73 11.66 9.33
C GLY A 388 2.38 10.18 9.45
N GLU A 389 2.42 9.42 8.35
CA GLU A 389 1.96 8.03 8.26
C GLU A 389 3.01 7.14 7.59
N GLN A 390 4.28 7.52 7.63
CA GLN A 390 5.35 6.84 6.90
C GLN A 390 5.65 5.44 7.46
N GLY A 391 5.47 5.21 8.76
CA GLY A 391 5.58 3.89 9.36
C GLY A 391 4.47 2.95 8.86
N PRO A 392 3.19 3.26 9.11
CA PRO A 392 2.07 2.49 8.57
C PRO A 392 2.14 2.32 7.05
N ALA A 393 2.58 3.35 6.32
CA ALA A 393 2.77 3.27 4.89
C ALA A 393 3.91 2.31 4.49
N ALA A 394 5.00 2.25 5.27
CA ALA A 394 6.04 1.26 5.04
C ALA A 394 5.49 -0.16 5.19
N TYR A 395 4.68 -0.42 6.22
CA TYR A 395 4.00 -1.71 6.43
C TYR A 395 2.96 -2.01 5.35
N ALA A 396 2.20 -1.01 4.89
CA ALA A 396 1.25 -1.13 3.78
C ALA A 396 1.92 -1.30 2.39
N THR A 397 3.24 -1.18 2.32
CA THR A 397 4.05 -1.55 1.14
C THR A 397 4.87 -2.83 1.34
N ALA A 398 4.69 -3.49 2.49
CA ALA A 398 5.11 -4.86 2.71
C ALA A 398 3.92 -5.79 2.36
N PRO A 399 4.17 -7.06 1.98
CA PRO A 399 3.12 -7.98 1.55
C PRO A 399 2.23 -8.40 2.72
N THR A 400 1.22 -7.58 3.00
CA THR A 400 0.35 -7.60 4.19
C THR A 400 -1.14 -7.57 3.81
N GLY A 401 -1.46 -7.37 2.54
CA GLY A 401 -2.79 -7.07 2.03
C GLY A 401 -3.15 -5.59 2.13
N GLY A 402 -2.17 -4.68 2.18
CA GLY A 402 -2.37 -3.23 2.22
C GLY A 402 -2.49 -2.59 3.62
N GLY A 403 -1.84 -3.19 4.62
CA GLY A 403 -1.63 -2.60 5.95
C GLY A 403 -2.76 -2.75 6.98
N ALA A 404 -2.46 -2.31 8.22
CA ALA A 404 -3.35 -2.34 9.37
C ALA A 404 -4.22 -1.06 9.43
N GLY A 405 -5.35 -1.06 8.71
CA GLY A 405 -6.42 -0.05 8.84
C GLY A 405 -6.20 1.27 8.11
#